data_AF-A0A9D1JWJ7-F1
#
_entry.id   AF-A0A9D1JWJ7-F1
#
_cell.length_a   1.000
_cell.length_b   1.000
_cell.length_c   1.000
_cell.angle_alpha   90.00
_cell.angle_beta   90.00
_cell.angle_gamma   90.00
#
_symmetry.space_group_name_H-M   'P 1'
#
loop_
_entity.id
_entity.type
_entity.pdbx_description
1 polymer ?
#
loop_
_entity_poly.entity_id
_entity_poly.type
_entity_poly.pdbx_seq_one_letter_code
_entity_poly.pdbx_strand_id
1 'polypeptide(L)'
;MNKRNPMAAQTIAQKQLQYNNDCAQNARAYKSDETTVPLCDVPVGRVEFIGGLWRVQDKNDYNISMIRDRPMILGSRIEHNEKTFFEYYRAALLTYNCYGPLEPRFDMIVAKYTTDKGTYWSYGRTIADARAFLGIRLYDEYMDLIHAVACKNTMAKREK
;
A
#
# COMPACT_ATOMS: atom_id res chain seq x y z
N MET A 1 -0.76 -5.89 12.39
CA MET A 1 0.50 -5.37 12.98
C MET A 1 0.76 -4.00 12.34
N ASN A 2 0.81 -2.93 13.13
CA ASN A 2 1.24 -1.63 12.61
C ASN A 2 2.71 -1.76 12.19
N LYS A 3 2.97 -1.61 10.90
CA LYS A 3 4.34 -1.50 10.38
C LYS A 3 4.99 -0.27 11.01
N ARG A 4 6.24 -0.41 11.40
CA ARG A 4 7.02 0.70 11.96
C ARG A 4 7.10 1.85 10.97
N ASN A 5 7.11 3.08 11.48
CA ASN A 5 7.30 4.27 10.66
C ASN A 5 8.62 4.16 9.88
N PRO A 6 8.61 4.27 8.54
CA PRO A 6 9.81 4.13 7.73
C PRO A 6 10.85 5.23 7.97
N MET A 7 10.46 6.36 8.59
CA MET A 7 11.38 7.44 8.96
C MET A 7 12.20 7.13 10.23
N ALA A 8 11.87 6.06 10.95
CA ALA A 8 12.56 5.70 12.18
C ALA A 8 13.89 5.00 11.87
N ALA A 9 15.01 5.67 12.17
CA ALA A 9 16.35 5.22 11.79
C ALA A 9 16.96 4.16 12.74
N GLN A 10 16.51 4.10 13.98
CA GLN A 10 17.13 3.24 15.01
C GLN A 10 16.73 1.79 14.86
N THR A 11 17.50 0.83 15.36
CA THR A 11 16.99 -0.54 15.54
C THR A 11 16.05 -0.62 16.75
N ILE A 12 15.28 -1.70 16.88
CA ILE A 12 14.39 -1.91 18.05
C ILE A 12 15.21 -1.93 19.35
N ALA A 13 16.39 -2.55 19.34
CA ALA A 13 17.26 -2.61 20.52
C ALA A 13 17.80 -1.22 20.90
N GLN A 14 18.28 -0.43 19.92
CA GLN A 14 18.73 0.95 20.15
C GLN A 14 17.61 1.84 20.69
N LYS A 15 16.41 1.70 20.12
CA LYS A 15 15.21 2.41 20.57
C LYS A 15 14.89 2.12 22.03
N GLN A 16 14.95 0.85 22.45
CA GLN A 16 14.64 0.48 23.84
C GLN A 16 15.63 1.10 24.83
N LEU A 17 16.93 1.05 24.53
CA LEU A 17 17.98 1.62 25.38
C LEU A 17 17.81 3.14 25.52
N GLN A 18 17.64 3.83 24.38
CA GLN A 18 17.49 5.29 24.42
C GLN A 18 16.18 5.70 25.09
N TYR A 19 15.07 5.00 24.83
CA TYR A 19 13.80 5.26 25.48
C TYR A 19 13.94 5.23 27.01
N ASN A 20 14.64 4.22 27.56
CA ASN A 20 14.84 4.10 29.00
C ASN A 20 15.68 5.26 29.56
N ASN A 21 16.76 5.65 28.87
CA ASN A 21 17.63 6.76 29.29
C ASN A 21 16.89 8.10 29.26
N ASP A 22 16.18 8.38 28.16
CA ASP A 22 15.46 9.64 27.97
C ASP A 22 14.24 9.73 28.91
N CYS A 23 13.60 8.59 29.21
CA CYS A 23 12.59 8.48 30.25
C CYS A 23 13.13 8.91 31.63
N ALA A 24 14.30 8.38 32.02
CA ALA A 24 14.92 8.71 33.31
C ALA A 24 15.31 10.21 33.41
N GLN A 25 15.50 10.87 32.26
CA GLN A 25 15.78 12.30 32.15
C GLN A 25 14.51 13.17 31.99
N ASN A 26 13.32 12.61 32.20
CA ASN A 26 12.03 13.30 32.05
C ASN A 26 11.81 13.89 30.65
N ALA A 27 12.30 13.21 29.60
CA ALA A 27 12.06 13.62 28.23
C ALA A 27 10.56 13.65 27.89
N ARG A 28 10.22 14.38 26.81
CA ARG A 28 8.85 14.57 26.32
C ARG A 28 8.65 13.87 24.99
N ALA A 29 7.48 13.30 24.79
CA ALA A 29 7.01 12.81 23.50
C ALA A 29 6.01 13.80 22.89
N TYR A 30 6.16 14.09 21.60
CA TYR A 30 5.34 15.01 20.84
C TYR A 30 4.24 14.25 20.10
N LYS A 31 3.02 14.79 20.16
CA LYS A 31 1.86 14.31 19.41
C LYS A 31 1.67 15.10 18.11
N SER A 32 0.82 14.60 17.22
CA SER A 32 0.47 15.24 15.96
C SER A 32 -0.33 16.53 16.12
N ASP A 33 -1.01 16.71 17.25
CA ASP A 33 -1.74 17.93 17.64
C ASP A 33 -0.84 19.03 18.27
N GLU A 34 0.48 18.91 18.09
CA GLU A 34 1.51 19.81 18.63
C GLU A 34 1.65 19.81 20.17
N THR A 35 0.85 19.02 20.88
CA THR A 35 0.98 18.86 22.33
C THR A 35 2.08 17.87 22.70
N THR A 36 2.45 17.84 23.98
CA THR A 36 3.45 16.91 24.50
C THR A 36 2.95 16.15 25.73
N VAL A 37 3.53 14.98 25.96
CA VAL A 37 3.32 14.14 27.16
C VAL A 37 4.67 13.66 27.69
N PRO A 38 4.79 13.31 28.98
CA PRO A 38 6.00 12.67 29.48
C PRO A 38 6.28 11.38 28.70
N LEU A 39 7.53 11.16 28.31
CA LEU A 39 7.90 9.97 27.54
C LEU A 39 7.57 8.68 28.31
N CYS A 40 7.81 8.66 29.62
CA CYS A 40 7.53 7.52 30.51
C CYS A 40 6.08 7.05 30.49
N ASP A 41 5.14 7.95 30.16
CA ASP A 41 3.71 7.66 30.16
C ASP A 41 3.25 7.00 28.85
N VAL A 42 4.13 6.93 27.84
CA VAL A 42 3.79 6.39 26.52
C VAL A 42 4.57 5.10 26.27
N PRO A 43 3.90 3.95 26.04
CA PRO A 43 4.60 2.70 25.77
C PRO A 43 5.61 2.84 24.62
N VAL A 44 6.81 2.30 24.78
CA VAL A 44 7.89 2.35 23.76
C VAL A 44 7.44 1.93 22.36
N GLY A 45 6.51 0.96 22.26
CA GLY A 45 5.94 0.52 20.99
C GLY A 45 5.04 1.54 20.28
N ARG A 46 4.68 2.63 20.95
CA ARG A 46 3.81 3.71 20.45
C ARG A 46 4.57 5.01 20.18
N VAL A 47 5.88 5.04 20.33
CA VAL A 47 6.72 6.20 20.01
C VAL A 47 7.80 5.82 19.02
N GLU A 48 8.30 6.76 18.24
CA GLU A 48 9.52 6.60 17.44
C GLU A 48 10.42 7.82 17.65
N PHE A 49 11.73 7.62 17.67
CA PHE A 49 12.70 8.71 17.74
C PHE A 49 13.02 9.16 16.31
N ILE A 50 12.45 10.30 15.90
CA ILE A 50 12.50 10.81 14.52
C ILE A 50 12.86 12.29 14.53
N GLY A 51 13.91 12.66 13.80
CA GLY A 51 14.38 14.05 13.72
C GLY A 51 14.85 14.61 15.06
N GLY A 52 15.44 13.77 15.92
CA GLY A 52 15.93 14.16 17.24
C GLY A 52 14.87 14.27 18.34
N LEU A 53 13.63 13.87 18.07
CA LEU A 53 12.51 14.00 19.01
C LEU A 53 11.72 12.70 19.11
N TRP A 54 11.18 12.41 20.29
CA TRP A 54 10.23 11.32 20.48
C TRP A 54 8.86 11.73 19.92
N ARG A 55 8.37 10.97 18.94
CA ARG A 55 7.08 11.21 18.26
C ARG A 55 6.11 10.09 18.60
N VAL A 56 4.99 10.43 19.21
CA VAL A 56 3.88 9.50 19.42
C VAL A 56 3.33 9.10 18.06
N GLN A 57 3.21 7.79 17.82
CA GLN A 57 2.72 7.26 16.55
C GLN A 57 1.19 7.12 16.59
N ASP A 58 0.54 7.72 15.61
CA ASP A 58 -0.89 7.66 15.37
C ASP A 58 -1.28 6.24 14.95
N LYS A 59 -2.41 5.77 15.49
CA LYS A 59 -2.93 4.42 15.22
C LYS A 59 -3.93 4.48 14.09
N ASN A 60 -3.68 3.69 13.05
CA ASN A 60 -4.55 3.61 11.89
C ASN A 60 -4.81 2.13 11.58
N ASP A 61 -6.00 1.80 11.08
CA ASP A 61 -6.47 0.45 10.75
C ASP A 61 -6.67 0.26 9.24
N TYR A 62 -5.95 1.04 8.43
CA TYR A 62 -6.08 1.03 6.98
C TYR A 62 -5.84 -0.36 6.36
N ASN A 63 -6.70 -0.72 5.41
CA ASN A 63 -6.56 -1.92 4.60
C ASN A 63 -5.45 -1.75 3.54
N ILE A 64 -4.21 -2.08 3.93
CA ILE A 64 -3.02 -1.91 3.09
C ILE A 64 -2.76 -3.18 2.27
N SER A 65 -2.67 -3.02 0.95
CA SER A 65 -2.28 -4.06 0.00
C SER A 65 -1.04 -3.64 -0.79
N MET A 66 -0.21 -4.61 -1.16
CA MET A 66 0.92 -4.37 -2.08
C MET A 66 0.45 -4.54 -3.51
N ILE A 67 0.57 -3.48 -4.31
CA ILE A 67 0.13 -3.44 -5.71
C ILE A 67 1.28 -2.95 -6.56
N ARG A 68 1.86 -3.85 -7.37
CA ARG A 68 3.06 -3.57 -8.19
C ARG A 68 4.15 -2.85 -7.39
N ASP A 69 4.54 -3.45 -6.28
CA ASP A 69 5.58 -2.96 -5.37
C ASP A 69 5.28 -1.63 -4.67
N ARG A 70 4.03 -1.14 -4.75
CA ARG A 70 3.57 0.01 -3.98
C ARG A 70 2.60 -0.38 -2.87
N PRO A 71 2.82 0.06 -1.62
CA PRO A 71 1.82 -0.09 -0.57
C PRO A 71 0.68 0.91 -0.83
N MET A 72 -0.53 0.39 -0.99
CA MET A 72 -1.73 1.18 -1.25
C MET A 72 -2.82 0.83 -0.25
N ILE A 73 -3.60 1.83 0.15
CA ILE A 73 -4.79 1.66 0.96
C ILE A 73 -5.95 1.42 0.02
N LEU A 74 -6.61 0.27 0.14
CA LEU A 74 -7.79 -0.06 -0.64
C LEU A 74 -9.04 0.56 -0.01
N GLY A 75 -9.79 1.29 -0.81
CA GLY A 75 -11.08 1.88 -0.47
C GLY A 75 -12.24 1.05 -1.00
N SER A 76 -13.36 1.73 -1.25
CA SER A 76 -14.58 1.08 -1.74
C SER A 76 -14.41 0.50 -3.14
N ARG A 77 -15.10 -0.62 -3.39
CA ARG A 77 -15.29 -1.14 -4.74
C ARG A 77 -16.07 -0.10 -5.57
N ILE A 78 -15.70 0.03 -6.84
CA ILE A 78 -16.39 0.87 -7.82
C ILE A 78 -17.31 -0.04 -8.62
N GLU A 79 -18.61 0.26 -8.63
CA GLU A 79 -19.54 -0.39 -9.55
C GLU A 79 -19.24 0.08 -10.97
N HIS A 80 -18.92 -0.86 -11.87
CA HIS A 80 -18.59 -0.55 -13.26
C HIS A 80 -19.32 -1.51 -14.19
N ASN A 81 -20.14 -0.95 -15.08
CA ASN A 81 -21.02 -1.69 -16.00
C ASN A 81 -20.33 -2.02 -17.33
N GLU A 82 -19.14 -2.60 -17.29
CA GLU A 82 -18.51 -3.20 -18.48
C GLU A 82 -18.68 -4.72 -18.47
N LYS A 83 -18.78 -5.34 -19.66
CA LYS A 83 -18.72 -6.80 -19.83
C LYS A 83 -17.29 -7.33 -19.61
N THR A 84 -16.65 -6.94 -18.52
CA THR A 84 -15.30 -7.36 -18.15
C THR A 84 -15.35 -8.03 -16.79
N PHE A 85 -14.50 -9.03 -16.58
CA PHE A 85 -14.33 -9.70 -15.29
C PHE A 85 -13.44 -8.92 -14.31
N PHE A 86 -13.10 -7.68 -14.63
CA PHE A 86 -12.21 -6.85 -13.80
C PHE A 86 -12.99 -6.23 -12.65
N GLU A 87 -12.39 -6.24 -11.47
CA GLU A 87 -12.88 -5.53 -10.29
C GLU A 87 -12.11 -4.21 -10.15
N TYR A 88 -12.81 -3.13 -9.82
CA TYR A 88 -12.20 -1.81 -9.64
C TYR A 88 -12.41 -1.30 -8.22
N TYR A 89 -11.41 -0.65 -7.66
CA TYR A 89 -11.43 -0.11 -6.31
C TYR A 89 -10.87 1.31 -6.29
N ARG A 90 -11.43 2.17 -5.45
CA ARG A 90 -10.75 3.40 -5.05
C ARG A 90 -9.51 3.01 -4.24
N ALA A 91 -8.42 3.74 -4.41
CA ALA A 91 -7.19 3.51 -3.66
C ALA A 91 -6.46 4.80 -3.35
N ALA A 92 -5.65 4.77 -2.31
CA ALA A 92 -4.74 5.85 -1.93
C ALA A 92 -3.31 5.29 -1.80
N LEU A 93 -2.30 6.07 -2.16
CA LEU A 93 -0.92 5.71 -1.86
C LEU A 93 -0.67 5.81 -0.36
N LEU A 94 -0.04 4.79 0.23
CA LEU A 94 0.35 4.86 1.64
C LEU A 94 1.54 5.83 1.77
N THR A 95 1.32 6.93 2.49
CA THR A 95 2.32 7.98 2.74
C THR A 95 2.49 8.18 4.24
N TYR A 96 3.64 8.72 4.67
CA TYR A 96 4.01 8.85 6.07
C TYR A 96 4.52 10.24 6.39
N ASN A 97 4.28 10.69 7.62
CA ASN A 97 5.01 11.76 8.28
C ASN A 97 5.70 11.20 9.54
N CYS A 98 6.25 12.07 10.39
CA CYS A 98 6.93 11.66 11.62
C CYS A 98 6.00 11.09 12.72
N TYR A 99 4.69 11.22 12.57
CA TYR A 99 3.67 10.70 13.50
C TYR A 99 2.99 9.42 12.98
N GLY A 100 3.21 9.02 11.73
CA GLY A 100 2.65 7.79 11.18
C GLY A 100 2.12 7.97 9.77
N PRO A 101 1.22 7.07 9.32
CA PRO A 101 0.61 7.22 8.01
C PRO A 101 -0.30 8.45 7.96
N LEU A 102 -0.21 9.20 6.86
CA LEU A 102 -1.08 10.36 6.60
C LEU A 102 -2.50 9.91 6.25
N GLU A 103 -3.44 10.84 6.43
CA GLU A 103 -4.83 10.64 6.01
C GLU A 103 -4.87 10.33 4.49
N PRO A 104 -5.52 9.22 4.08
CA PRO A 104 -5.51 8.80 2.68
C PRO A 104 -6.33 9.74 1.81
N ARG A 105 -5.76 10.12 0.67
CA ARG A 105 -6.50 10.71 -0.45
C ARG A 105 -6.75 9.65 -1.50
N PHE A 106 -8.02 9.27 -1.69
CA PHE A 106 -8.43 8.21 -2.62
C PHE A 106 -8.48 8.70 -4.08
N ASP A 107 -7.34 9.13 -4.60
CA ASP A 107 -7.15 9.71 -5.93
C ASP A 107 -6.69 8.70 -6.99
N MET A 108 -6.56 7.42 -6.63
CA MET A 108 -6.17 6.34 -7.53
C MET A 108 -7.28 5.31 -7.70
N ILE A 109 -7.18 4.56 -8.79
CA ILE A 109 -8.03 3.41 -9.09
C ILE A 109 -7.14 2.19 -9.22
N VAL A 110 -7.51 1.14 -8.52
CA VAL A 110 -6.90 -0.19 -8.62
C VAL A 110 -7.81 -1.06 -9.46
N ALA A 111 -7.23 -1.75 -10.45
CA ALA A 111 -7.90 -2.81 -11.18
C ALA A 111 -7.35 -4.16 -10.71
N LYS A 112 -8.25 -5.13 -10.57
CA LYS A 112 -7.96 -6.48 -10.12
C LYS A 112 -8.59 -7.48 -11.06
N TYR A 113 -7.86 -8.55 -11.36
CA TYR A 113 -8.39 -9.70 -12.07
C TYR A 113 -7.89 -10.98 -11.43
N THR A 114 -8.80 -11.89 -11.10
CA THR A 114 -8.48 -13.18 -10.50
C THR A 114 -8.73 -14.28 -11.52
N THR A 115 -7.72 -15.10 -11.77
CA THR A 115 -7.79 -16.35 -12.54
C THR A 115 -7.57 -17.54 -11.60
N ASP A 116 -7.69 -18.74 -12.17
CA ASP A 116 -7.24 -20.00 -11.55
C ASP A 116 -5.74 -19.99 -11.19
N LYS A 117 -4.92 -19.30 -11.98
CA LYS A 117 -3.46 -19.21 -11.79
C LYS A 117 -3.02 -18.13 -10.79
N GLY A 118 -3.86 -17.13 -10.51
CA GLY A 118 -3.49 -16.09 -9.56
C GLY A 118 -4.37 -14.84 -9.62
N THR A 119 -4.06 -13.88 -8.75
CA THR A 119 -4.68 -12.56 -8.77
C THR A 119 -3.69 -11.51 -9.25
N TYR A 120 -4.07 -10.82 -10.31
CA TYR A 120 -3.29 -9.76 -10.94
C TYR A 120 -3.89 -8.41 -10.57
N TRP A 121 -3.00 -7.46 -10.30
CA TRP A 121 -3.38 -6.12 -9.89
C TRP A 121 -2.63 -5.06 -10.70
N SER A 122 -3.29 -3.95 -10.95
CA SER A 122 -2.68 -2.74 -11.49
C SER A 122 -3.33 -1.52 -10.85
N TYR A 123 -2.76 -0.34 -11.09
CA TYR A 123 -3.35 0.92 -10.66
C TYR A 123 -3.18 1.99 -11.74
N GLY A 124 -4.05 3.00 -11.71
CA GLY A 124 -4.03 4.17 -12.59
C GLY A 124 -4.80 5.33 -11.97
N ARG A 125 -4.82 6.50 -12.64
CA ARG A 125 -5.64 7.65 -12.19
C ARG A 125 -7.11 7.48 -12.58
N THR A 126 -7.35 6.74 -13.66
CA THR A 126 -8.69 6.43 -14.17
C THR A 126 -8.90 4.92 -14.29
N ILE A 127 -10.16 4.51 -14.46
CA ILE A 127 -10.51 3.10 -14.74
C ILE A 127 -9.82 2.64 -16.03
N ALA A 128 -9.82 3.50 -17.06
CA ALA A 128 -9.20 3.20 -18.35
C ALA A 128 -7.69 2.94 -18.21
N ASP A 129 -6.97 3.76 -17.45
CA ASP A 129 -5.54 3.59 -17.21
C ASP A 129 -5.26 2.28 -16.46
N ALA A 130 -5.96 2.07 -15.34
CA ALA A 130 -5.80 0.88 -14.52
C ALA A 130 -6.08 -0.38 -15.34
N ARG A 131 -7.17 -0.38 -16.13
CA ARG A 131 -7.52 -1.45 -17.05
C ARG A 131 -6.45 -1.69 -18.10
N ALA A 132 -5.93 -0.64 -18.74
CA ALA A 132 -4.90 -0.76 -19.76
C ALA A 132 -3.63 -1.40 -19.19
N PHE A 133 -3.18 -0.95 -18.02
CA PHE A 133 -2.01 -1.53 -17.35
C PHE A 133 -2.22 -2.98 -16.90
N LEU A 134 -3.44 -3.34 -16.47
CA LEU A 134 -3.78 -4.72 -16.17
C LEU A 134 -3.77 -5.58 -17.43
N GLY A 135 -4.32 -5.05 -18.53
CA GLY A 135 -4.35 -5.70 -19.83
C GLY A 135 -2.95 -6.00 -20.37
N ILE A 136 -2.02 -5.06 -20.26
CA ILE A 136 -0.60 -5.28 -20.62
C ILE A 136 -0.02 -6.42 -19.78
N ARG A 137 -0.25 -6.43 -18.45
CA ARG A 137 0.27 -7.48 -17.58
C ARG A 137 -0.28 -8.87 -17.94
N LEU A 138 -1.56 -8.96 -18.25
CA LEU A 138 -2.19 -10.21 -18.68
C LEU A 138 -1.69 -10.63 -20.05
N TYR A 139 -1.45 -9.68 -20.95
CA TYR A 139 -0.85 -9.98 -22.25
C TYR A 139 0.54 -10.59 -22.06
N ASP A 140 1.43 -9.98 -21.27
CA ASP A 140 2.77 -10.51 -21.01
C ASP A 140 2.73 -11.93 -20.42
N GLU A 141 1.78 -12.21 -19.53
CA GLU A 141 1.62 -13.50 -18.88
C GLU A 141 1.09 -14.60 -19.82
N TYR A 142 0.18 -14.24 -20.74
CA TYR A 142 -0.54 -15.19 -21.59
C TYR A 142 -0.19 -15.05 -23.08
N MET A 143 0.87 -14.31 -23.43
CA MET A 143 1.23 -13.99 -24.82
C MET A 143 1.37 -15.23 -25.68
N ASP A 144 2.11 -16.24 -25.19
CA ASP A 144 2.33 -17.50 -25.91
C ASP A 144 1.03 -18.26 -26.15
N LEU A 145 0.14 -18.29 -25.16
CA LEU A 145 -1.17 -18.93 -25.28
C LEU A 145 -2.04 -18.20 -26.31
N ILE A 146 -2.06 -16.86 -26.26
CA ILE A 146 -2.80 -16.02 -27.21
C ILE A 146 -2.28 -16.26 -28.62
N HIS A 147 -0.96 -16.26 -28.82
CA HIS A 147 -0.33 -16.51 -30.12
C HIS A 147 -0.60 -17.92 -30.65
N ALA A 148 -0.48 -18.95 -29.80
CA ALA A 148 -0.73 -20.34 -30.21
C ALA A 148 -2.19 -20.53 -30.68
N VAL A 149 -3.16 -19.97 -29.95
CA VAL A 149 -4.59 -20.02 -30.33
C VAL A 149 -4.85 -19.21 -31.60
N ALA A 150 -4.27 -18.03 -31.74
CA ALA A 150 -4.39 -17.21 -32.95
C ALA A 150 -3.86 -17.95 -34.19
N CYS A 151 -2.67 -18.55 -34.10
CA CYS A 151 -2.08 -19.34 -35.19
C CYS A 151 -2.97 -20.54 -35.57
N LYS A 152 -3.46 -21.31 -34.59
CA LYS A 152 -4.34 -22.46 -34.82
C LYS A 152 -5.63 -22.05 -35.55
N ASN A 153 -6.26 -20.97 -35.12
CA ASN A 153 -7.48 -20.45 -35.75
C ASN A 153 -7.24 -19.91 -37.16
N THR A 154 -6.03 -19.40 -37.43
CA THR A 154 -5.65 -18.90 -38.76
C THR A 154 -5.42 -20.07 -39.73
N MET A 155 -4.78 -21.16 -39.29
CA MET A 155 -4.62 -22.37 -40.10
C MET A 155 -5.98 -23.00 -40.43
N ALA A 156 -6.86 -23.16 -39.44
CA ALA A 156 -8.20 -23.72 -39.64
C ALA A 156 -9.10 -22.90 -40.59
N LYS A 157 -8.84 -21.60 -40.75
CA LYS A 157 -9.52 -20.73 -41.74
C LYS A 157 -8.96 -20.86 -43.15
N ARG A 158 -7.71 -21.32 -43.33
CA ARG A 158 -7.07 -21.51 -44.64
C ARG A 158 -7.40 -22.87 -45.27
N GLU A 159 -7.84 -23.82 -44.47
CA GLU A 159 -8.25 -25.17 -44.90
C GLU A 159 -9.75 -25.27 -45.24
N LYS A 160 -10.50 -24.16 -45.16
CA LYS A 160 -11.88 -24.03 -45.64
C LYS A 160 -11.92 -23.18 -46.90
#